data_AF-A0AAE1PNT8-F1
#
_entry.id   AF-A0AAE1PNT8-F1
#
_cell.length_a   1.000
_cell.length_b   1.000
_cell.length_c   1.000
_cell.angle_alpha   90.00
_cell.angle_beta   90.00
_cell.angle_gamma   90.00
#
_symmetry.space_group_name_H-M   'P 1'
#
loop_
_entity.id
_entity.type
_entity.pdbx_description
1 polymer ?
#
loop_
_entity_poly.entity_id
_entity_poly.type
_entity_poly.pdbx_seq_one_letter_code
_entity_poly.pdbx_strand_id
1 'polypeptide(L)'
;MQSKSPVFRALGELMDVGISFMEGLRQAKGGRSGHLGGRRYMQQKIAENFIDIDGSTRLYIGRDSIFPGPSGWPIPHDAPYKTNFDRVIISALEAGLYEKWAGDMNRQATIDSQRRQKENKKRQMDITVMQEGGKTGEEGEVGEGNNISPALDLTHLQGAFLLFLLGITVAVVMFIAEALVFKFNPSATG
;
A
#
# COMPACT_ATOMS: atom_id res chain seq x y z
N MET A 1 -7.13 17.54 -28.78
CA MET A 1 -8.35 16.72 -28.80
C MET A 1 -9.40 17.41 -27.94
N GLN A 2 -10.53 17.86 -28.50
CA GLN A 2 -11.64 18.38 -27.70
C GLN A 2 -12.70 17.29 -27.57
N SER A 3 -12.94 16.81 -26.34
CA SER A 3 -14.02 15.88 -26.07
C SER A 3 -15.36 16.59 -26.15
N LYS A 4 -16.38 15.93 -26.73
CA LYS A 4 -17.77 16.43 -26.72
C LYS A 4 -18.47 16.19 -25.39
N SER A 5 -17.93 15.33 -24.52
CA SER A 5 -18.51 15.04 -23.22
C SER A 5 -18.17 16.17 -22.22
N PRO A 6 -19.18 16.78 -21.57
CA PRO A 6 -18.93 17.82 -20.57
C PRO A 6 -18.12 17.29 -19.38
N VAL A 7 -18.32 16.02 -19.01
CA VAL A 7 -17.59 15.37 -17.91
C VAL A 7 -16.10 15.27 -18.23
N PHE A 8 -15.74 14.85 -19.44
CA PHE A 8 -14.33 14.74 -19.84
C PHE A 8 -13.67 16.10 -20.04
N ARG A 9 -14.43 17.14 -20.40
CA ARG A 9 -13.92 18.52 -20.42
C ARG A 9 -13.60 19.02 -19.02
N ALA A 10 -14.54 18.89 -18.08
CA ALA A 10 -14.33 19.27 -16.69
C ALA A 10 -13.16 18.49 -16.07
N LEU A 11 -13.06 17.18 -16.35
CA LEU A 11 -11.92 16.39 -15.90
C LEU A 11 -10.60 16.89 -16.50
N GLY A 12 -10.57 17.18 -17.81
CA GLY A 12 -9.39 17.70 -18.48
C GLY A 12 -8.93 19.07 -17.96
N GLU A 13 -9.85 19.92 -17.53
CA GLU A 13 -9.56 21.22 -16.89
C GLU A 13 -8.93 21.07 -15.50
N LEU A 14 -9.11 19.91 -14.84
CA LEU A 14 -8.51 19.57 -13.55
C LEU A 14 -7.22 18.75 -13.67
N MET A 15 -6.82 18.35 -14.88
CA MET A 15 -5.66 17.50 -15.10
C MET A 15 -4.39 18.31 -15.34
N ASP A 16 -3.35 17.98 -14.58
CA ASP A 16 -1.99 18.48 -14.80
C ASP A 16 -1.13 17.43 -15.52
N VAL A 17 -0.30 17.89 -16.47
CA VAL A 17 0.66 17.05 -17.18
C VAL A 17 1.95 16.98 -16.37
N GLY A 18 2.19 15.83 -15.73
CA GLY A 18 3.43 15.58 -14.98
C GLY A 18 4.66 15.35 -15.87
N ILE A 19 5.85 15.61 -15.33
CA ILE A 19 7.14 15.46 -16.03
C ILE A 19 7.49 13.99 -16.26
N SER A 20 7.17 13.12 -15.29
CA SER A 20 7.44 11.70 -15.40
C SER A 20 6.38 10.83 -14.73
N PHE A 21 6.26 9.59 -15.22
CA PHE A 21 5.36 8.59 -14.67
C PHE A 21 5.63 8.30 -13.19
N MET A 22 6.90 8.16 -12.80
CA MET A 22 7.28 7.85 -11.42
C MET A 22 7.01 9.01 -10.46
N GLU A 23 7.18 10.24 -10.93
CA GLU A 23 6.82 11.42 -10.14
C GLU A 23 5.32 11.47 -9.89
N GLY A 24 4.51 11.22 -10.93
CA GLY A 24 3.06 11.12 -10.79
C GLY A 24 2.62 10.08 -9.76
N LEU A 25 3.23 8.88 -9.78
CA LEU A 25 2.95 7.85 -8.76
C LEU A 25 3.39 8.26 -7.35
N ARG A 26 4.52 8.97 -7.20
CA ARG A 26 4.98 9.46 -5.89
C ARG A 26 4.05 10.54 -5.35
N GLN A 27 3.57 11.44 -6.20
CA GLN A 27 2.58 12.45 -5.82
C GLN A 27 1.26 11.78 -5.40
N ALA A 28 0.82 10.77 -6.15
CA ALA A 28 -0.39 10.01 -5.82
C ALA A 28 -0.28 9.30 -4.46
N LYS A 29 0.90 8.76 -4.12
CA LYS A 29 1.16 8.18 -2.79
C LYS A 29 1.02 9.21 -1.66
N GLY A 30 1.27 10.50 -1.94
CA GLY A 30 1.10 11.60 -1.00
C GLY A 30 -0.36 11.97 -0.69
N GLY A 31 -1.34 11.36 -1.37
CA GLY A 31 -2.76 11.41 -1.00
C GLY A 31 -3.53 12.66 -1.44
N ARG A 32 -2.93 13.54 -2.28
CA ARG A 32 -3.60 14.76 -2.78
C ARG A 32 -3.89 14.76 -4.28
N SER A 33 -3.45 13.72 -4.99
CA SER A 33 -3.68 13.60 -6.43
C SER A 33 -3.87 12.14 -6.83
N GLY A 34 -4.55 11.94 -7.97
CA GLY A 34 -4.55 10.67 -8.68
C GLY A 34 -3.52 10.69 -9.81
N HIS A 35 -3.09 9.52 -10.25
CA HIS A 35 -2.26 9.40 -11.45
C HIS A 35 -2.98 8.57 -12.51
N LEU A 36 -3.04 9.09 -13.73
CA LEU A 36 -3.63 8.42 -14.89
C LEU A 36 -2.52 7.94 -15.82
N GLY A 37 -2.58 6.66 -16.21
CA GLY A 37 -1.61 6.05 -17.10
C GLY A 37 -2.03 4.66 -17.54
N GLY A 38 -1.20 4.02 -18.37
CA GLY A 38 -1.48 2.67 -18.87
C GLY A 38 -1.54 1.64 -17.73
N ARG A 39 -2.64 0.89 -17.64
CA ARG A 39 -2.91 -0.05 -16.53
C ARG A 39 -1.77 -1.04 -16.29
N ARG A 40 -1.32 -1.76 -17.32
CA ARG A 40 -0.27 -2.80 -17.18
C ARG A 40 1.07 -2.19 -16.76
N TYR A 41 1.43 -1.06 -17.36
CA TYR A 41 2.66 -0.35 -16.99
C TYR A 41 2.61 0.15 -15.54
N MET A 42 1.44 0.65 -15.10
CA MET A 42 1.21 1.06 -13.72
C MET A 42 1.29 -0.10 -12.74
N GLN A 43 0.68 -1.25 -13.05
CA GLN A 43 0.78 -2.46 -12.24
C GLN A 43 2.24 -2.87 -12.05
N GLN A 44 3.01 -2.90 -13.14
CA GLN A 44 4.42 -3.23 -13.09
C GLN A 44 5.21 -2.24 -12.23
N LYS A 45 5.04 -0.93 -12.44
CA LYS A 45 5.79 0.10 -11.70
C LYS A 45 5.43 0.16 -10.22
N ILE A 46 4.17 -0.10 -9.88
CA ILE A 46 3.72 -0.28 -8.50
C ILE A 46 4.40 -1.51 -7.90
N ALA A 47 4.39 -2.65 -8.60
CA ALA A 47 5.05 -3.86 -8.14
C ALA A 47 6.55 -3.67 -7.88
N GLU A 48 7.23 -2.94 -8.77
CA GLU A 48 8.67 -2.69 -8.70
C GLU A 48 9.09 -1.76 -7.55
N ASN A 49 8.26 -0.78 -7.17
CA ASN A 49 8.71 0.37 -6.36
C ASN A 49 7.83 0.69 -5.15
N PHE A 50 6.60 0.17 -5.09
CA PHE A 50 5.58 0.57 -4.11
C PHE A 50 5.00 -0.60 -3.32
N ILE A 51 5.59 -1.79 -3.46
CA ILE A 51 5.34 -2.96 -2.61
C ILE A 51 6.23 -2.87 -1.38
N ASP A 52 5.70 -3.14 -0.19
CA ASP A 52 6.43 -3.20 1.07
C ASP A 52 7.03 -4.59 1.35
N ILE A 53 7.82 -4.70 2.43
CA ILE A 53 8.53 -5.92 2.83
C ILE A 53 7.55 -7.07 3.13
N ASP A 54 6.36 -6.74 3.62
CA ASP A 54 5.26 -7.67 3.90
C ASP A 54 4.48 -8.08 2.63
N GLY A 55 4.78 -7.46 1.48
CA GLY A 55 4.09 -7.67 0.22
C GLY A 55 2.84 -6.81 0.03
N SER A 56 2.49 -5.95 0.98
CA SER A 56 1.40 -4.99 0.82
C SER A 56 1.76 -3.92 -0.23
N THR A 57 0.77 -3.40 -0.94
CA THR A 57 0.96 -2.30 -1.90
C THR A 57 0.45 -0.99 -1.31
N ARG A 58 1.22 0.08 -1.45
CA ARG A 58 0.81 1.42 -1.01
C ARG A 58 -0.02 2.20 -2.03
N LEU A 59 -0.15 1.65 -3.24
CA LEU A 59 -0.92 2.24 -4.32
C LEU A 59 -1.88 1.20 -4.89
N TYR A 60 -3.11 1.63 -5.12
CA TYR A 60 -4.15 0.82 -5.75
C TYR A 60 -4.50 1.40 -7.12
N ILE A 61 -4.85 0.51 -8.04
CA ILE A 61 -5.34 0.89 -9.35
C ILE A 61 -6.86 0.72 -9.34
N GLY A 62 -7.56 1.74 -9.83
CA GLY A 62 -9.01 1.66 -10.00
C GLY A 62 -9.44 0.44 -10.84
N ARG A 63 -10.69 0.01 -10.64
CA ARG A 63 -11.22 -1.22 -11.27
C ARG A 63 -11.20 -1.17 -12.79
N ASP A 64 -11.54 -0.01 -13.34
CA ASP A 64 -11.81 0.18 -14.76
C ASP A 64 -10.88 1.21 -15.42
N SER A 65 -10.63 1.01 -16.71
CA SER A 65 -9.87 1.96 -17.52
C SER A 65 -10.82 3.03 -18.05
N ILE A 66 -10.50 4.31 -17.79
CA ILE A 66 -11.29 5.46 -18.30
C ILE A 66 -11.25 5.49 -19.83
N PHE A 67 -10.16 5.00 -20.42
CA PHE A 67 -10.02 4.80 -21.85
C PHE A 67 -9.37 3.44 -22.10
N PRO A 68 -9.98 2.52 -22.86
CA PRO A 68 -9.30 1.31 -23.32
C PRO A 68 -8.23 1.73 -24.33
N GLY A 69 -7.02 2.02 -23.84
CA GLY A 69 -5.90 2.36 -24.70
C GLY A 69 -5.46 1.11 -25.47
N PRO A 70 -5.56 1.07 -26.81
CA PRO A 70 -4.99 -0.01 -27.57
C PRO A 70 -3.46 0.06 -27.46
N SER A 71 -2.82 -1.00 -26.97
CA SER A 71 -1.38 -1.17 -27.18
C SER A 71 -1.17 -1.56 -28.63
N GLY A 72 -0.40 -0.77 -29.37
CA GLY A 72 -0.12 -1.00 -30.77
C GLY A 72 1.38 -1.06 -31.04
N TRP A 73 1.75 -1.79 -32.09
CA TRP A 73 3.10 -1.80 -32.63
C TRP A 73 3.14 -0.84 -33.82
N PRO A 74 3.98 0.21 -33.82
CA PRO A 74 4.13 1.05 -35.00
C PRO A 74 4.81 0.23 -36.09
N ILE A 75 4.08 -0.06 -37.17
CA ILE A 75 4.59 -0.77 -38.34
C ILE A 75 4.58 0.23 -39.50
N PRO A 76 5.67 0.37 -40.29
CA PRO A 76 5.68 1.21 -41.46
C PRO A 76 4.54 0.88 -42.42
N HIS A 77 4.03 1.91 -43.10
CA HIS A 77 3.13 1.73 -44.21
C HIS A 77 3.81 0.82 -45.25
N ASP A 78 3.08 -0.17 -45.78
CA ASP A 78 3.56 -1.16 -46.77
C ASP A 78 4.65 -2.16 -46.30
N ALA A 79 4.80 -2.38 -44.99
CA ALA A 79 5.71 -3.41 -44.50
C ALA A 79 5.31 -4.82 -45.02
N PRO A 80 6.17 -5.52 -45.79
CA PRO A 80 5.82 -6.81 -46.41
C PRO A 80 5.62 -7.93 -45.39
N TYR A 81 6.10 -7.73 -44.16
CA TYR A 81 5.96 -8.69 -43.05
C TYR A 81 4.71 -8.46 -42.20
N LYS A 82 3.91 -7.40 -42.43
CA LYS A 82 2.77 -7.03 -41.59
C LYS A 82 1.81 -8.22 -41.37
N THR A 83 1.41 -8.89 -42.45
CA THR A 83 0.47 -10.02 -42.38
C THR A 83 1.00 -11.17 -41.54
N ASN A 84 2.29 -11.50 -41.69
CA ASN A 84 2.91 -12.57 -40.91
C ASN A 84 3.07 -12.17 -39.44
N PHE A 85 3.43 -10.91 -39.17
CA PHE A 85 3.52 -10.36 -37.82
C PHE A 85 2.17 -10.41 -37.11
N ASP A 86 1.11 -9.91 -37.75
CA ASP A 86 -0.25 -9.92 -37.20
C ASP A 86 -0.71 -11.34 -36.86
N ARG A 87 -0.43 -12.31 -37.74
CA ARG A 87 -0.76 -13.73 -37.48
C ARG A 87 -0.05 -14.24 -36.23
N VAL A 88 1.24 -13.98 -36.07
CA VAL A 88 2.01 -14.43 -34.89
C VAL A 88 1.49 -13.78 -33.61
N ILE A 89 1.18 -12.48 -33.65
CA ILE A 89 0.62 -11.76 -32.50
C ILE A 89 -0.74 -12.35 -32.10
N ILE A 90 -1.64 -12.58 -33.05
CA ILE A 90 -2.94 -13.20 -32.79
C ILE A 90 -2.75 -14.60 -32.19
N SER A 91 -1.90 -15.44 -32.78
CA SER A 91 -1.63 -16.78 -32.25
C SER A 91 -1.06 -16.74 -30.83
N ALA A 92 -0.21 -15.77 -30.50
CA ALA A 92 0.31 -15.61 -29.14
C ALA A 92 -0.77 -15.17 -28.14
N LEU A 93 -1.70 -14.30 -28.56
CA LEU A 93 -2.84 -13.89 -27.75
C LEU A 93 -3.82 -15.04 -27.53
N GLU A 94 -4.17 -15.78 -28.58
CA GLU A 94 -5.07 -16.94 -28.50
C GLU A 94 -4.50 -18.05 -27.62
N ALA A 95 -3.17 -18.23 -27.64
CA ALA A 95 -2.47 -19.15 -26.75
C ALA A 95 -2.34 -18.65 -25.30
N GLY A 96 -2.83 -17.44 -24.98
CA GLY A 96 -2.75 -16.83 -23.64
C GLY A 96 -1.33 -16.46 -23.20
N LEU A 97 -0.37 -16.39 -24.14
CA LEU A 97 1.03 -16.10 -23.81
C LEU A 97 1.21 -14.68 -23.27
N TYR A 98 0.41 -13.73 -23.77
CA TYR A 98 0.48 -12.34 -23.33
C TYR A 98 0.06 -12.17 -21.87
N GLU A 99 -1.02 -12.81 -21.44
CA GLU A 99 -1.50 -12.84 -20.06
C GLU A 99 -0.46 -13.50 -19.16
N LYS A 100 0.07 -14.64 -19.59
CA LYS A 100 1.11 -15.37 -18.87
C LYS A 100 2.35 -14.49 -18.66
N TRP A 101 2.92 -13.92 -19.73
CA TRP A 101 4.12 -13.10 -19.64
C TRP A 101 3.93 -11.85 -18.79
N ALA A 102 2.79 -11.18 -18.91
CA ALA A 102 2.49 -10.03 -18.06
C ALA A 102 2.36 -10.42 -16.58
N GLY A 103 1.74 -11.57 -16.29
CA GLY A 103 1.68 -12.14 -14.95
C GLY A 103 3.07 -12.47 -14.39
N ASP A 104 3.89 -13.16 -15.19
CA ASP A 104 5.26 -13.54 -14.83
C ASP A 104 6.14 -12.32 -14.57
N MET A 105 6.06 -11.29 -15.43
CA MET A 105 6.77 -10.02 -15.24
C MET A 105 6.36 -9.32 -13.94
N ASN A 106 5.06 -9.21 -13.65
CA ASN A 106 4.58 -8.58 -12.41
C ASN A 106 4.99 -9.37 -11.17
N ARG A 107 4.94 -10.70 -11.25
CA ARG A 107 5.39 -11.60 -10.19
C ARG A 107 6.88 -11.43 -9.93
N GLN A 108 7.69 -11.42 -10.99
CA GLN A 108 9.13 -11.23 -10.90
C GLN A 108 9.48 -9.86 -10.31
N ALA A 109 8.84 -8.79 -10.80
CA ALA A 109 8.98 -7.44 -10.26
C ALA A 109 8.68 -7.37 -8.75
N THR A 110 7.63 -8.06 -8.29
CA THR A 110 7.27 -8.15 -6.88
C THR A 110 8.36 -8.82 -6.05
N ILE A 111 8.86 -9.97 -6.51
CA ILE A 111 9.93 -10.72 -5.85
C ILE A 111 11.22 -9.88 -5.78
N ASP A 112 11.59 -9.24 -6.89
CA ASP A 112 12.78 -8.40 -6.96
C ASP A 112 12.67 -7.15 -6.09
N SER A 113 11.49 -6.53 -6.03
CA SER A 113 11.21 -5.41 -5.13
C SER A 113 11.39 -5.82 -3.67
N GLN A 114 10.77 -6.92 -3.25
CA GLN A 114 10.89 -7.43 -1.88
C GLN A 114 12.34 -7.78 -1.53
N ARG A 115 13.07 -8.42 -2.44
CA ARG A 115 14.49 -8.74 -2.23
C ARG A 115 15.31 -7.47 -2.02
N ARG A 116 15.15 -6.46 -2.89
CA ARG A 116 15.86 -5.17 -2.78
C ARG A 116 15.54 -4.46 -1.46
N GLN A 117 14.29 -4.49 -1.00
CA GLN A 117 13.93 -3.86 0.27
C GLN A 117 14.50 -4.59 1.48
N LYS A 118 14.51 -5.92 1.48
CA LYS A 118 15.13 -6.72 2.54
C LYS A 118 16.64 -6.45 2.62
N GLU A 119 17.32 -6.37 1.47
CA GLU A 119 18.75 -6.04 1.41
C GLU A 119 19.04 -4.62 1.90
N ASN A 120 18.25 -3.64 1.46
CA ASN A 120 18.41 -2.25 1.92
C ASN A 120 18.17 -2.11 3.43
N LYS A 121 17.20 -2.83 3.99
CA LYS A 121 16.94 -2.82 5.44
C LYS A 121 18.10 -3.44 6.22
N LYS A 122 18.67 -4.56 5.73
CA LYS A 122 19.88 -5.16 6.33
C LYS A 122 21.04 -4.17 6.33
N ARG A 123 21.32 -3.54 5.18
CA ARG A 123 22.38 -2.52 5.08
C ARG A 123 22.17 -1.35 6.04
N GLN A 124 20.94 -0.88 6.23
CA GLN A 124 20.65 0.17 7.21
C GLN A 124 20.92 -0.29 8.63
N MET A 125 20.49 -1.50 9.01
CA MET A 125 20.77 -2.07 10.33
C MET A 125 22.27 -2.22 10.58
N ASP A 126 23.03 -2.69 9.59
CA ASP A 126 24.49 -2.82 9.70
C ASP A 126 25.16 -1.45 9.93
N ILE A 127 24.70 -0.40 9.23
CA ILE A 127 25.19 0.97 9.42
C ILE A 127 24.86 1.50 10.82
N THR A 128 23.63 1.30 11.30
CA THR A 128 23.20 1.74 12.65
C THR A 128 24.01 1.04 13.74
N VAL A 129 24.21 -0.28 13.65
CA VAL A 129 25.01 -1.04 14.63
C VAL A 129 26.47 -0.58 14.63
N MET A 130 27.04 -0.24 13.48
CA MET A 130 28.39 0.34 13.40
C MET A 130 28.49 1.74 14.03
N GLN A 131 27.44 2.56 13.93
CA GLN A 131 27.41 3.89 14.57
C GLN A 131 27.19 3.83 16.08
N GLU A 132 26.37 2.89 16.57
CA GLU A 132 26.11 2.73 18.01
C GLU A 132 27.25 1.99 18.74
N GLY A 133 27.94 1.06 18.06
CA GLY A 133 29.10 0.35 18.60
C GLY A 133 30.38 1.20 18.77
N GLY A 134 30.37 2.45 18.31
CA GLY A 134 31.48 3.41 18.44
C GLY A 134 31.35 4.42 19.58
N LYS A 135 30.25 4.38 20.37
CA LYS A 135 29.99 5.32 21.48
C LYS A 135 29.93 4.63 22.85
N THR A 136 30.86 3.72 23.12
CA THR A 136 31.18 3.30 24.50
C THR A 136 32.30 4.17 25.05
N GLY A 137 31.93 5.37 25.50
CA GLY A 137 32.84 6.28 26.20
C GLY A 137 32.43 7.73 26.07
N GLU A 138 31.31 8.11 26.69
CA GLU A 138 31.16 9.35 27.48
C GLU A 138 29.70 9.49 27.92
N GLU A 139 29.53 9.72 29.22
CA GLU A 139 28.26 9.90 29.92
C GLU A 139 27.55 11.18 29.43
N GLY A 140 26.23 11.12 29.24
CA GLY A 140 25.40 12.34 29.22
C GLY A 140 24.27 12.36 28.20
N GLU A 141 23.05 12.40 28.74
CA GLU A 141 21.80 12.89 28.17
C GLU A 141 20.92 11.95 27.31
N VAL A 142 19.76 11.71 27.91
CA VAL A 142 18.57 11.03 27.42
C VAL A 142 17.99 11.80 26.23
N GLY A 143 17.95 11.17 25.07
CA GLY A 143 17.34 11.70 23.86
C GLY A 143 16.92 10.60 22.90
N GLU A 144 15.76 10.01 23.19
CA GLU A 144 14.77 9.47 22.24
C GLU A 144 15.30 8.65 21.05
N GLY A 145 15.48 7.35 21.30
CA GLY A 145 15.77 6.34 20.28
C GLY A 145 14.60 6.11 19.34
N ASN A 146 14.89 5.90 18.06
CA ASN A 146 13.88 5.61 17.05
C ASN A 146 14.16 4.28 16.32
N ASN A 147 13.28 3.31 16.60
CA ASN A 147 12.84 2.19 15.74
C ASN A 147 13.60 0.85 15.77
N ILE A 148 13.49 0.16 16.91
CA ILE A 148 13.61 -1.31 17.00
C ILE A 148 12.21 -1.92 16.88
N SER A 149 11.96 -2.63 15.76
CA SER A 149 10.77 -3.47 15.49
C SER A 149 9.41 -2.72 15.51
N PRO A 150 8.35 -3.22 14.83
CA PRO A 150 7.02 -2.72 15.12
C PRO A 150 6.67 -3.19 16.54
N ALA A 151 7.08 -2.41 17.53
CA ALA A 151 6.62 -2.58 18.90
C ALA A 151 5.09 -2.56 18.86
N LEU A 152 4.47 -3.45 19.63
CA LEU A 152 3.02 -3.53 19.75
C LEU A 152 2.52 -2.14 20.19
N ASP A 153 2.00 -1.38 19.23
CA ASP A 153 1.60 -0.01 19.48
C ASP A 153 0.29 -0.01 20.30
N LEU A 154 0.10 1.00 21.16
CA LEU A 154 -1.05 1.12 22.07
C LEU A 154 -2.40 1.01 21.34
N THR A 155 -2.41 1.36 20.05
CA THR A 155 -3.51 1.21 19.12
C THR A 155 -4.02 -0.23 18.99
N HIS A 156 -3.15 -1.24 19.12
CA HIS A 156 -3.51 -2.66 19.02
C HIS A 156 -4.10 -3.21 20.33
N LEU A 157 -3.87 -2.53 21.47
CA LEU A 157 -4.39 -2.93 22.78
C LEU A 157 -5.72 -2.25 23.15
N GLN A 158 -6.26 -1.39 22.27
CA GLN A 158 -7.45 -0.59 22.55
C GLN A 158 -8.68 -1.45 22.91
N GLY A 159 -8.83 -2.62 22.29
CA GLY A 159 -9.89 -3.57 22.62
C GLY A 159 -9.79 -4.12 24.05
N ALA A 160 -8.58 -4.39 24.54
CA ALA A 160 -8.35 -4.87 25.89
C ALA A 160 -8.68 -3.80 26.94
N PHE A 161 -8.30 -2.54 26.68
CA PHE A 161 -8.64 -1.42 27.55
C PHE A 161 -10.15 -1.14 27.62
N LEU A 162 -10.87 -1.26 26.49
CA LEU A 162 -12.33 -1.14 26.47
C LEU A 162 -13.01 -2.22 27.32
N LEU A 163 -12.57 -3.48 27.20
CA LEU A 163 -13.09 -4.58 28.01
C LEU A 163 -12.80 -4.39 29.51
N PHE A 164 -11.61 -3.88 29.84
CA PHE A 164 -11.24 -3.58 31.21
C PHE A 164 -12.12 -2.48 31.83
N LEU A 165 -12.34 -1.37 31.12
CA LEU A 165 -13.21 -0.29 31.57
C LEU A 165 -14.67 -0.74 31.71
N LEU A 166 -15.15 -1.57 30.79
CA LEU A 166 -16.49 -2.17 30.88
C LEU A 166 -16.60 -3.03 32.15
N GLY A 167 -15.60 -3.85 32.44
CA GLY A 167 -15.54 -4.70 33.63
C GLY A 167 -15.60 -3.89 34.93
N ILE A 168 -14.81 -2.80 35.03
CA ILE A 168 -14.85 -1.89 36.17
C ILE A 168 -16.25 -1.28 36.34
N THR A 169 -16.86 -0.85 35.25
CA THR A 169 -18.20 -0.22 35.29
C THR A 169 -19.25 -1.19 35.80
N VAL A 170 -19.23 -2.44 35.32
CA VAL A 170 -20.15 -3.49 35.78
C VAL A 170 -19.92 -3.82 37.27
N ALA A 171 -18.66 -3.91 37.71
CA ALA A 171 -18.33 -4.18 39.10
C ALA A 171 -18.83 -3.08 40.05
N VAL A 172 -18.67 -1.81 39.66
CA VAL A 172 -19.17 -0.67 40.44
C VAL A 172 -20.70 -0.68 40.53
N VAL A 173 -21.39 -0.97 39.42
CA VAL A 173 -22.86 -1.07 39.42
C VAL A 173 -23.34 -2.20 40.34
N MET A 174 -22.70 -3.37 40.29
CA MET A 174 -23.03 -4.49 41.17
C MET A 174 -22.79 -4.15 42.64
N PHE A 175 -21.69 -3.50 42.97
CA PHE A 175 -21.37 -3.09 44.33
C PHE A 175 -22.40 -2.08 44.88
N ILE A 176 -22.83 -1.10 44.06
CA ILE A 176 -23.89 -0.16 44.45
C ILE A 176 -25.22 -0.89 44.67
N ALA A 177 -25.58 -1.83 43.79
CA ALA A 177 -26.80 -2.62 43.93
C ALA A 177 -26.80 -3.44 45.22
N GLU A 178 -25.68 -4.10 45.53
CA GLU A 178 -25.50 -4.86 46.78
C GLU A 178 -25.62 -3.96 48.01
N ALA A 179 -24.96 -2.80 48.01
CA ALA A 179 -25.03 -1.85 49.11
C ALA A 179 -26.46 -1.31 49.34
N LEU A 180 -27.23 -1.09 48.26
CA LEU A 180 -28.63 -0.70 48.35
C LEU A 180 -29.50 -1.83 48.92
N VAL A 181 -29.32 -3.06 48.45
CA VAL A 181 -30.06 -4.23 48.97
C VAL A 181 -29.77 -4.42 50.45
N PHE A 182 -28.50 -4.32 50.86
CA PHE A 182 -28.09 -4.45 52.27
C PHE A 182 -28.70 -3.34 53.14
N LYS A 183 -28.77 -2.10 52.64
CA LYS A 183 -29.37 -0.98 53.36
C LYS A 183 -30.89 -1.09 53.51
N PHE A 184 -31.58 -1.61 52.50
CA PHE A 184 -33.05 -1.69 52.49
C PHE A 184 -33.61 -2.99 53.08
N ASN A 185 -32.80 -4.04 53.22
CA ASN A 185 -33.24 -5.32 53.80
C ASN A 185 -32.31 -5.82 54.92
N PRO A 186 -32.21 -5.09 56.05
CA PRO A 186 -31.37 -5.48 57.19
C PRO A 186 -31.81 -6.80 57.86
N SER A 187 -32.99 -7.33 57.50
CA SER A 187 -33.59 -8.53 58.07
C SER A 187 -33.07 -9.85 57.49
N ALA A 188 -32.23 -9.81 56.45
CA ALA A 188 -31.78 -11.00 55.71
C ALA A 188 -30.46 -11.62 56.23
N THR A 189 -29.85 -11.06 57.28
CA THR A 189 -28.69 -11.63 57.96
C THR A 189 -29.10 -12.09 59.36
N GLY A 190 -29.70 -13.28 59.41
CA GLY A 190 -29.92 -14.08 60.61
C GLY A 190 -29.46 -15.50 60.33
#